data_AF-A0A7Y5U6F0-F1
#
_entry.id   AF-A0A7Y5U6F0-F1
#
_cell.length_a   1.000
_cell.length_b   1.000
_cell.length_c   1.000
_cell.angle_alpha   90.00
_cell.angle_beta   90.00
_cell.angle_gamma   90.00
#
_symmetry.space_group_name_H-M   'P 1'
#
loop_
_entity.id
_entity.type
_entity.pdbx_description
1 polymer ?
#
loop_
_entity_poly.entity_id
_entity_poly.type
_entity_poly.pdbx_seq_one_letter_code
_entity_poly.pdbx_strand_id
1 'polypeptide(L)'
;GGAGTARKVLVERDPAGLRGVILEATAKDRWKAWLGHGTKSWDAITGPAVARARWTHLVLVFDGAAATFYVDGAKAGSVFTPFRPNDRGDLGLGVGRSATGTPGFFFDGALDDVAIYAHALSAADVTAHFKAANR
;
A
#
# COMPACT_ATOMS: atom_id res chain seq x y z
N GLY A 1 -3.35 7.22 16.16
CA GLY A 1 -4.00 8.56 16.12
C GLY A 1 -3.63 9.26 14.83
N GLY A 2 -3.94 10.55 14.65
CA GLY A 2 -3.49 11.35 13.49
C GLY A 2 -4.54 11.61 12.41
N ALA A 3 -5.42 12.59 12.61
CA ALA A 3 -6.17 13.23 11.53
C ALA A 3 -5.39 14.48 11.08
N GLY A 4 -5.24 14.72 9.78
CA GLY A 4 -4.67 15.97 9.23
C GLY A 4 -3.68 15.80 8.09
N THR A 5 -3.01 14.65 7.98
CA THR A 5 -2.09 14.30 6.89
C THR A 5 -2.23 12.82 6.52
N ALA A 6 -1.82 12.44 5.31
CA ALA A 6 -1.76 11.03 4.94
C ALA A 6 -0.68 10.31 5.77
N ARG A 7 -0.96 9.07 6.15
CA ARG A 7 -0.06 8.22 6.96
C ARG A 7 0.35 7.01 6.13
N LYS A 8 1.65 6.77 5.96
CA LYS A 8 2.14 5.68 5.09
C LYS A 8 2.46 4.44 5.90
N VAL A 9 1.78 3.35 5.58
CA VAL A 9 2.00 2.03 6.16
C VAL A 9 3.21 1.37 5.50
N LEU A 10 3.27 1.43 4.17
CA LEU A 10 4.37 0.91 3.37
C LEU A 10 4.67 1.90 2.24
N VAL A 11 5.94 2.20 2.04
CA VAL A 11 6.43 3.01 0.93
C VAL A 11 7.60 2.29 0.29
N GLU A 12 7.44 2.00 -0.98
CA GLU A 12 8.49 1.52 -1.87
C GLU A 12 8.46 2.49 -3.04
N ARG A 13 9.32 3.52 -3.01
CA ARG A 13 9.25 4.61 -3.99
C ARG A 13 10.64 5.11 -4.32
N ASP A 14 10.93 5.21 -5.61
CA ASP A 14 12.07 5.94 -6.13
C ASP A 14 11.82 7.46 -5.94
N PRO A 15 12.66 8.22 -5.23
CA PRO A 15 12.51 9.66 -5.08
C PRO A 15 12.59 10.42 -6.41
N ALA A 16 13.36 9.90 -7.37
CA ALA A 16 13.60 10.52 -8.66
C ALA A 16 12.62 10.04 -9.76
N GLY A 17 11.84 8.99 -9.47
CA GLY A 17 10.94 8.35 -10.43
C GLY A 17 9.51 8.22 -9.92
N LEU A 18 8.56 8.04 -10.84
CA LEU A 18 7.19 7.68 -10.48
C LEU A 18 7.08 6.15 -10.39
N ARG A 19 7.94 5.51 -9.59
CA ARG A 19 8.10 4.04 -9.49
C ARG A 19 7.70 3.54 -8.11
N GLY A 20 7.25 2.29 -8.08
CA GLY A 20 7.02 1.52 -6.88
C GLY A 20 5.60 1.57 -6.34
N VAL A 21 5.41 1.17 -5.09
CA VAL A 21 4.11 1.02 -4.42
C VAL A 21 4.00 1.83 -3.12
N ILE A 22 2.80 2.31 -2.83
CA ILE A 22 2.51 2.97 -1.55
C ILE A 22 1.19 2.44 -1.00
N LEU A 23 1.20 2.01 0.26
CA LEU A 23 0.00 1.76 1.05
C LEU A 23 -0.17 2.87 2.09
N GLU A 24 -1.33 3.52 2.11
CA GLU A 24 -1.58 4.63 3.00
C GLU A 24 -2.98 4.64 3.61
N ALA A 25 -3.08 5.26 4.78
CA ALA A 25 -4.30 5.85 5.28
C ALA A 25 -4.32 7.34 4.88
N THR A 26 -5.19 7.71 3.95
CA THR A 26 -5.32 9.09 3.45
C THR A 26 -5.69 10.08 4.56
N ALA A 27 -5.53 11.39 4.30
CA ALA A 27 -5.95 12.44 5.24
C ALA A 27 -7.46 12.44 5.55
N LYS A 28 -8.28 11.80 4.69
CA LYS A 28 -9.73 11.59 4.88
C LYS A 28 -10.07 10.23 5.50
N ASP A 29 -9.10 9.57 6.16
CA ASP A 29 -9.28 8.26 6.78
C ASP A 29 -9.84 7.19 5.83
N ARG A 30 -9.26 7.08 4.63
CA ARG A 30 -9.50 5.94 3.73
C ARG A 30 -8.21 5.22 3.40
N TRP A 31 -8.27 3.90 3.30
CA TRP A 31 -7.17 3.11 2.76
C TRP A 31 -6.98 3.39 1.27
N LYS A 32 -5.74 3.47 0.83
CA LYS A 32 -5.41 3.66 -0.58
C LYS A 32 -4.10 2.96 -0.92
N ALA A 33 -4.09 2.32 -2.08
CA ALA A 33 -2.90 1.79 -2.71
C ALA A 33 -2.52 2.66 -3.91
N TRP A 34 -1.24 2.94 -4.09
CA TRP A 34 -0.69 3.63 -5.25
C TRP A 34 0.32 2.75 -5.99
N LEU A 35 0.33 2.86 -7.32
CA LEU A 35 1.30 2.18 -8.19
C LEU A 35 1.93 3.15 -9.17
N GLY A 36 3.26 3.11 -9.26
CA GLY A 36 4.04 3.97 -10.12
C GLY A 36 4.26 3.39 -11.52
N HIS A 37 4.07 4.21 -12.56
CA HIS A 37 4.27 3.84 -13.97
C HIS A 37 5.73 3.94 -14.44
N GLY A 38 6.59 4.50 -13.61
CA GLY A 38 7.99 4.79 -13.86
C GLY A 38 8.28 6.19 -14.37
N THR A 39 7.52 6.66 -15.37
CA THR A 39 7.87 7.89 -16.10
C THR A 39 6.72 8.88 -16.30
N LYS A 40 5.47 8.50 -16.02
CA LYS A 40 4.29 9.30 -16.40
C LYS A 40 3.39 9.73 -15.25
N SER A 41 2.97 8.76 -14.42
CA SER A 41 1.92 9.00 -13.42
C SER A 41 1.93 7.94 -12.31
N TRP A 42 1.10 8.17 -11.30
CA TRP A 42 0.66 7.17 -10.35
C TRP A 42 -0.79 6.81 -10.62
N ASP A 43 -1.12 5.52 -10.56
CA ASP A 43 -2.51 5.08 -10.41
C ASP A 43 -2.83 4.79 -8.95
N ALA A 44 -4.11 4.88 -8.60
CA ALA A 44 -4.58 4.64 -7.25
C ALA A 44 -5.82 3.74 -7.21
N ILE A 45 -5.87 2.87 -6.21
CA ILE A 45 -7.08 2.13 -5.84
C ILE A 45 -7.49 2.60 -4.44
N THR A 46 -8.68 3.18 -4.32
CA THR A 46 -9.21 3.67 -3.04
C THR A 46 -10.05 2.58 -2.39
N GLY A 47 -9.64 2.14 -1.20
CA GLY A 47 -10.36 1.18 -0.38
C GLY A 47 -11.35 1.82 0.60
N PRO A 48 -11.90 1.04 1.54
CA PRO A 48 -12.88 1.51 2.53
C PRO A 48 -12.28 2.51 3.52
N ALA A 49 -13.15 3.04 4.39
CA ALA A 49 -12.73 3.88 5.50
C ALA A 49 -11.81 3.13 6.48
N VAL A 50 -10.87 3.85 7.06
CA VAL A 50 -9.99 3.35 8.12
C VAL A 50 -10.83 3.25 9.39
N ALA A 51 -11.09 2.02 9.84
CA ALA A 51 -11.56 1.82 11.20
C ALA A 51 -10.36 1.85 12.15
N ARG A 52 -10.40 2.82 13.07
CA ARG A 52 -9.29 3.16 13.97
C ARG A 52 -9.21 2.15 15.13
N ALA A 53 -8.03 2.04 15.73
CA ALA A 53 -7.76 1.18 16.89
C ALA A 53 -8.12 -0.31 16.69
N ARG A 54 -8.10 -0.77 15.44
CA ARG A 54 -8.22 -2.18 15.07
C ARG A 54 -7.11 -2.57 14.10
N TRP A 55 -6.71 -3.83 14.15
CA TRP A 55 -5.89 -4.41 13.10
C TRP A 55 -6.64 -4.35 11.76
N THR A 56 -5.90 -4.11 10.69
CA THR A 56 -6.41 -4.14 9.32
C THR A 56 -5.38 -4.84 8.45
N HIS A 57 -5.83 -5.84 7.70
CA HIS A 57 -4.96 -6.55 6.75
C HIS A 57 -5.03 -5.86 5.38
N LEU A 58 -3.87 -5.42 4.86
CA LEU A 58 -3.77 -4.70 3.59
C LEU A 58 -2.92 -5.51 2.62
N VAL A 59 -3.45 -5.78 1.42
CA VAL A 59 -2.69 -6.49 0.38
C VAL A 59 -2.86 -5.79 -0.96
N LEU A 60 -1.76 -5.51 -1.64
CA LEU A 60 -1.75 -5.09 -3.03
C LEU A 60 -1.10 -6.20 -3.87
N VAL A 61 -1.82 -6.66 -4.89
CA VAL A 61 -1.36 -7.69 -5.82
C VAL A 61 -1.24 -7.07 -7.21
N PHE A 62 -0.13 -7.33 -7.90
CA PHE A 62 0.04 -7.02 -9.32
C PHE A 62 0.32 -8.31 -10.09
N ASP A 63 -0.49 -8.61 -11.10
CA ASP A 63 -0.43 -9.88 -11.86
C ASP A 63 0.33 -9.78 -13.19
N GLY A 64 0.95 -8.63 -13.47
CA GLY A 64 1.60 -8.33 -14.75
C GLY A 64 0.76 -7.45 -15.67
N ALA A 65 -0.56 -7.33 -15.44
CA ALA A 65 -1.46 -6.50 -16.22
C ALA A 65 -2.35 -5.58 -15.35
N ALA A 66 -2.83 -6.09 -14.23
CA ALA A 66 -3.73 -5.39 -13.33
C ALA A 66 -3.20 -5.40 -11.89
N ALA A 67 -3.47 -4.30 -11.21
CA ALA A 67 -3.32 -4.20 -9.77
C ALA A 67 -4.67 -4.44 -9.09
N THR A 68 -4.66 -5.18 -7.99
CA THR A 68 -5.84 -5.42 -7.14
C THR A 68 -5.49 -5.14 -5.69
N PHE A 69 -6.29 -4.29 -5.06
CA PHE A 69 -6.13 -3.94 -3.64
C PHE A 69 -7.17 -4.67 -2.81
N TYR A 70 -6.74 -5.27 -1.70
CA TYR A 70 -7.56 -5.97 -0.73
C TYR A 70 -7.43 -5.33 0.64
N VAL A 71 -8.55 -5.23 1.36
CA VAL A 71 -8.62 -4.77 2.74
C VAL A 71 -9.44 -5.78 3.54
N ASP A 72 -8.87 -6.29 4.64
CA ASP A 72 -9.47 -7.33 5.49
C ASP A 72 -9.88 -8.58 4.68
N GLY A 73 -9.02 -8.99 3.75
CA GLY A 73 -9.23 -10.16 2.88
C GLY A 73 -10.21 -9.92 1.72
N ALA A 74 -10.97 -8.83 1.71
CA ALA A 74 -11.94 -8.51 0.67
C ALA A 74 -11.35 -7.61 -0.42
N LYS A 75 -11.71 -7.85 -1.69
CA LYS A 75 -11.30 -7.01 -2.83
C LYS A 75 -11.92 -5.61 -2.69
N ALA A 76 -11.07 -4.61 -2.52
CA ALA A 76 -11.46 -3.21 -2.43
C ALA A 76 -11.58 -2.55 -3.82
N GLY A 77 -10.78 -2.99 -4.79
CA GLY A 77 -10.84 -2.48 -6.17
C GLY A 77 -9.70 -3.04 -7.04
N SER A 78 -9.73 -2.69 -8.33
CA SER A 78 -8.71 -3.09 -9.30
C SER A 78 -8.57 -2.04 -10.40
N VAL A 79 -7.38 -1.96 -10.99
CA VAL A 79 -7.09 -1.12 -12.16
C VAL A 79 -6.12 -1.85 -13.08
N PHE A 80 -6.38 -1.80 -14.40
CA PHE A 80 -5.38 -2.18 -15.41
C PHE A 80 -4.33 -1.07 -15.47
N THR A 81 -3.08 -1.41 -15.20
CA THR A 81 -2.05 -0.38 -15.02
C THR A 81 -0.66 -0.93 -15.36
N PRO A 82 0.20 -0.16 -16.04
CA PRO A 82 1.61 -0.48 -16.10
C PRO A 82 2.25 -0.25 -14.72
N PHE A 83 2.92 -1.27 -14.19
CA PHE A 83 3.71 -1.14 -12.97
C PHE A 83 5.20 -1.12 -13.29
N ARG A 84 5.93 -0.23 -12.63
CA ARG A 84 7.39 -0.26 -12.55
C ARG A 84 7.81 -0.38 -11.09
N PRO A 85 8.44 -1.50 -10.70
CA PRO A 85 8.96 -1.65 -9.34
C PRO A 85 10.02 -0.58 -9.10
N ASN A 86 10.18 -0.17 -7.85
CA ASN A 86 11.25 0.72 -7.50
C ASN A 86 12.56 -0.09 -7.39
N ASP A 87 13.61 0.47 -7.99
CA ASP A 87 14.91 -0.16 -8.19
C ASP A 87 16.05 0.58 -7.47
N ARG A 88 15.73 1.63 -6.71
CA ARG A 88 16.72 2.56 -6.15
C ARG A 88 16.41 3.08 -4.74
N GLY A 89 15.15 3.11 -4.35
CA GLY A 89 14.67 3.61 -3.07
C GLY A 89 14.47 2.50 -2.04
N ASP A 90 14.67 2.85 -0.78
CA ASP A 90 14.48 1.95 0.35
C ASP A 90 13.00 1.61 0.57
N LEU A 91 12.75 0.41 1.09
CA LEU A 91 11.45 0.05 1.65
C LEU A 91 11.27 0.74 3.00
N GLY A 92 10.29 1.64 3.09
CA GLY A 92 9.85 2.28 4.32
C GLY A 92 8.62 1.59 4.90
N LEU A 93 8.70 1.16 6.16
CA LEU A 93 7.57 0.63 6.94
C LEU A 93 7.19 1.64 8.01
N GLY A 94 5.94 2.09 8.01
CA GLY A 94 5.42 3.09 8.95
C GLY A 94 6.00 4.49 8.79
N VAL A 95 6.81 4.71 7.75
CA VAL A 95 7.45 5.99 7.45
C VAL A 95 7.28 6.32 5.98
N GLY A 96 6.86 7.55 5.71
CA GLY A 96 6.80 8.10 4.36
C GLY A 96 7.62 9.38 4.22
N ARG A 97 8.21 9.55 3.04
CA ARG A 97 8.99 10.74 2.65
C ARG A 97 8.21 11.61 1.65
N SER A 98 8.43 12.92 1.72
CA SER A 98 8.00 13.88 0.70
C SER A 98 8.73 13.65 -0.62
N ALA A 99 8.29 14.32 -1.69
CA ALA A 99 9.01 14.31 -2.97
C ALA A 99 10.44 14.89 -2.86
N THR A 100 10.73 15.70 -1.84
CA THR A 100 12.06 16.25 -1.54
C THR A 100 12.90 15.33 -0.63
N GLY A 101 12.41 14.13 -0.31
CA GLY A 101 13.11 13.14 0.50
C GLY A 101 12.98 13.33 2.02
N THR A 102 12.27 14.38 2.47
CA THR A 102 12.06 14.69 3.89
C THR A 102 11.01 13.77 4.50
N PRO A 103 11.29 13.05 5.61
CA PRO A 103 10.27 12.28 6.33
C PRO A 103 9.14 13.17 6.84
N GLY A 104 7.88 12.73 6.72
CA GLY A 104 6.74 13.53 7.19
C GLY A 104 5.38 12.85 7.19
N PHE A 105 5.28 11.62 6.67
CA PHE A 105 4.02 10.89 6.58
C PHE A 105 4.05 9.61 7.42
N PHE A 106 4.34 9.77 8.70
CA PHE A 106 4.47 8.67 9.65
C PHE A 106 3.14 7.98 9.91
N PHE A 107 3.18 6.65 10.07
CA PHE A 107 2.06 5.87 10.55
C PHE A 107 2.09 5.79 12.06
N ASP A 108 1.05 6.31 12.70
CA ASP A 108 0.86 6.28 14.15
C ASP A 108 -0.02 5.07 14.52
N GLY A 109 0.60 3.89 14.42
CA GLY A 109 0.03 2.58 14.69
C GLY A 109 1.09 1.47 14.66
N ALA A 110 0.68 0.25 14.99
CA ALA A 110 1.54 -0.92 14.94
C ALA A 110 1.51 -1.59 13.56
N LEU A 111 2.60 -2.24 13.20
CA LEU A 111 2.74 -3.08 12.01
C LEU A 111 3.17 -4.47 12.45
N ASP A 112 2.63 -5.49 11.82
CA ASP A 112 2.98 -6.89 12.05
C ASP A 112 2.85 -7.69 10.75
N ASP A 113 3.50 -8.86 10.68
CA ASP A 113 3.42 -9.83 9.58
C ASP A 113 3.64 -9.24 8.17
N VAL A 114 4.63 -8.36 8.02
CA VAL A 114 4.96 -7.74 6.73
C VAL A 114 5.66 -8.75 5.81
N ALA A 115 5.06 -9.02 4.65
CA ALA A 115 5.61 -9.93 3.65
C ALA A 115 5.55 -9.34 2.23
N ILE A 116 6.53 -9.71 1.40
CA ILE A 116 6.60 -9.37 -0.03
C ILE A 116 6.80 -10.66 -0.81
N TYR A 117 6.02 -10.84 -1.88
CA TYR A 117 6.03 -12.05 -2.70
C TYR A 117 6.53 -11.73 -4.12
N ALA A 118 7.33 -12.64 -4.68
CA ALA A 118 7.81 -12.54 -6.07
C ALA A 118 6.77 -13.00 -7.11
N HIS A 119 5.57 -13.38 -6.67
CA HIS A 119 4.47 -13.82 -7.51
C HIS A 119 3.15 -13.19 -7.04
N ALA A 120 2.17 -13.14 -7.94
CA ALA A 120 0.85 -12.66 -7.61
C ALA A 120 0.11 -13.68 -6.73
N LEU A 121 -0.34 -13.24 -5.55
CA LEU A 121 -1.20 -14.04 -4.68
C LEU A 121 -2.60 -14.18 -5.29
N SER A 122 -3.19 -15.36 -5.14
CA SER A 122 -4.61 -15.55 -5.47
C SER A 122 -5.50 -14.89 -4.42
N ALA A 123 -6.78 -14.64 -4.76
CA ALA A 123 -7.75 -14.16 -3.78
C ALA A 123 -7.94 -15.14 -2.61
N ALA A 124 -7.74 -16.44 -2.84
CA ALA A 124 -7.80 -17.46 -1.81
C ALA A 124 -6.61 -17.35 -0.84
N ASP A 125 -5.40 -17.13 -1.34
CA ASP A 125 -4.20 -16.92 -0.51
C ASP A 125 -4.35 -15.68 0.37
N VAL A 126 -4.83 -14.58 -0.20
CA VAL A 126 -5.10 -13.33 0.53
C VAL A 126 -6.11 -13.56 1.66
N THR A 127 -7.18 -14.32 1.37
CA THR A 127 -8.19 -14.68 2.38
C THR A 127 -7.61 -15.58 3.47
N ALA A 128 -6.73 -16.52 3.10
CA ALA A 128 -6.07 -17.40 4.04
C ALA A 128 -5.13 -16.63 4.98
N HIS A 129 -4.32 -15.70 4.46
CA HIS A 129 -3.48 -14.82 5.27
C HIS A 129 -4.31 -14.00 6.26
N PHE A 130 -5.41 -13.38 5.79
CA PHE A 130 -6.29 -12.61 6.68
C PHE A 130 -6.84 -13.45 7.84
N LYS A 131 -7.28 -14.68 7.56
CA LYS A 131 -7.80 -15.60 8.59
C LYS A 131 -6.70 -16.08 9.55
N ALA A 132 -5.47 -16.24 9.08
CA ALA A 132 -4.35 -16.66 9.92
C ALA A 132 -3.92 -15.54 10.89
N ALA A 133 -4.00 -14.28 10.47
CA ALA A 133 -3.68 -13.11 11.29
C ALA A 133 -4.76 -12.77 12.35
N ASN A 134 -6.00 -13.20 12.14
CA ASN A 134 -7.13 -12.95 13.05
C ASN A 134 -7.36 -14.07 14.08
N ARG A 135 -6.28 -14.65 14.61
CA ARG A 135 -6.36 -15.72 15.62
C ARG A 135 -6.38 -15.19 17.05
#